data_AF-A0A927SW08-F1
#
_entry.id   AF-A0A927SW08-F1
#
_cell.length_a   1.000
_cell.length_b   1.000
_cell.length_c   1.000
_cell.angle_alpha   90.00
_cell.angle_beta   90.00
_cell.angle_gamma   90.00
#
_symmetry.space_group_name_H-M   'P 1'
#
loop_
_entity.id
_entity.type
_entity.pdbx_description
1 polymer ?
#
loop_
_entity_poly.entity_id
_entity_poly.type
_entity_poly.pdbx_seq_one_letter_code
_entity_poly.pdbx_strand_id
1 'polypeptide(L)'
;MGNGWDPRYSFAILFIAILAVQLLLCFKVKKIWIRLLPTAILLVSTVVTVIYTYQEEDVWMRFFNSMYMIVSVMCLAGSAVGWLVWAIKYFVTRKKVKSEE
;
A
#
# COMPACT_ATOMS: atom_id res chain seq x y z
N MET A 1 -20.03 9.21 28.57
CA MET A 1 -18.66 9.35 28.02
C MET A 1 -18.49 8.28 26.96
N GLY A 2 -18.90 8.58 25.72
CA GLY A 2 -18.71 7.65 24.62
C GLY A 2 -17.23 7.63 24.27
N ASN A 3 -16.59 6.46 24.35
CA ASN A 3 -15.25 6.27 23.80
C ASN A 3 -15.38 6.44 22.28
N GLY A 4 -15.27 7.68 21.81
CA GLY A 4 -15.32 8.06 20.41
C GLY A 4 -14.09 7.53 19.71
N TRP A 5 -14.11 6.25 19.35
CA TRP A 5 -13.21 5.70 18.37
C TRP A 5 -13.57 6.33 17.03
N ASP A 6 -12.93 7.47 16.75
CA ASP A 6 -13.02 8.11 15.46
C ASP A 6 -12.52 7.09 14.41
N PRO A 7 -13.39 6.62 13.50
CA PRO A 7 -13.06 5.53 12.57
C PRO A 7 -11.82 5.88 11.71
N ARG A 8 -11.52 7.17 11.60
CA ARG A 8 -10.36 7.76 10.93
C ARG A 8 -9.03 7.32 11.52
N TYR A 9 -8.89 7.26 12.86
CA TYR A 9 -7.67 6.76 13.51
C TYR A 9 -7.53 5.25 13.32
N SER A 10 -8.65 4.52 13.29
CA SER A 10 -8.65 3.09 12.99
C SER A 10 -8.15 2.83 11.58
N PHE A 11 -8.59 3.59 10.57
CA PHE A 11 -8.03 3.52 9.22
C PHE A 11 -6.54 3.86 9.19
N ALA A 12 -6.12 4.84 9.99
CA ALA A 12 -4.73 5.25 10.02
C ALA A 12 -3.77 4.17 10.52
N ILE A 13 -4.16 3.51 11.62
CA ILE A 13 -3.41 2.40 12.21
C ILE A 13 -3.40 1.19 11.27
N LEU A 14 -4.53 0.91 10.61
CA LEU A 14 -4.65 -0.18 9.65
C LEU A 14 -3.69 0.00 8.48
N PHE A 15 -3.53 1.23 7.98
CA PHE A 15 -2.62 1.58 6.88
C PHE A 15 -1.14 1.34 7.24
N ILE A 16 -0.71 1.79 8.42
CA ILE A 16 0.66 1.59 8.91
C ILE A 16 0.93 0.09 9.11
N ALA A 17 -0.04 -0.65 9.64
CA ALA A 17 0.06 -2.09 9.80
C ALA A 17 0.19 -2.83 8.45
N ILE A 18 -0.61 -2.45 7.45
CA ILE A 18 -0.54 -3.03 6.10
C ILE A 18 0.84 -2.76 5.48
N LEU A 19 1.39 -1.55 5.64
CA LEU A 19 2.73 -1.20 5.18
C LEU A 19 3.82 -2.07 5.79
N ALA A 20 3.80 -2.23 7.11
CA ALA A 20 4.76 -3.08 7.82
C ALA A 20 4.66 -4.53 7.31
N VAL A 21 3.44 -5.05 7.17
CA VAL A 21 3.18 -6.39 6.62
C VAL A 21 3.66 -6.50 5.18
N GLN A 22 3.46 -5.47 4.35
CA GLN A 22 3.89 -5.45 2.95
C GLN A 22 5.41 -5.48 2.81
N LEU A 23 6.14 -4.69 3.60
CA LEU A 23 7.61 -4.75 3.66
C LEU A 23 8.09 -6.15 4.09
N LEU A 24 7.47 -6.71 5.13
CA LEU A 24 7.82 -8.02 5.66
C LEU A 24 7.58 -9.14 4.63
N LEU A 25 6.44 -9.08 3.93
CA LEU A 25 6.09 -10.00 2.84
C LEU A 25 7.03 -9.84 1.64
N CYS A 26 7.47 -8.62 1.32
CA CYS A 26 8.43 -8.34 0.25
C CYS A 26 9.76 -9.09 0.44
N PHE A 27 10.23 -9.20 1.69
CA PHE A 27 11.48 -9.90 2.00
C PHE A 27 11.30 -11.40 2.21
N LYS A 28 10.18 -11.82 2.80
CA LYS A 28 10.04 -13.19 3.32
C LYS A 28 9.32 -14.16 2.38
N VAL A 29 8.43 -13.68 1.50
CA VAL A 29 7.51 -14.56 0.77
C VAL A 29 7.87 -14.68 -0.71
N LYS A 30 8.16 -15.92 -1.15
CA LYS A 30 8.42 -16.25 -2.57
C LYS A 30 7.16 -16.26 -3.45
N LYS A 31 5.96 -16.42 -2.85
CA LYS A 31 4.69 -16.50 -3.57
C LYS A 31 4.16 -15.10 -3.93
N ILE A 32 4.02 -14.84 -5.23
CA ILE A 32 3.50 -13.58 -5.80
C ILE A 32 2.15 -13.17 -5.22
N TRP A 33 1.20 -14.10 -5.13
CA TRP A 33 -0.18 -13.81 -4.74
C TRP A 33 -0.29 -13.20 -3.34
N ILE A 34 0.53 -13.69 -2.40
CA ILE A 34 0.55 -13.22 -1.01
C ILE A 34 1.13 -11.80 -0.94
N ARG A 35 2.06 -11.46 -1.83
CA ARG A 35 2.67 -10.13 -1.93
C ARG A 35 1.74 -9.10 -2.59
N LEU A 36 0.81 -9.56 -3.42
CA LEU A 36 -0.17 -8.73 -4.12
C LEU A 36 -1.34 -8.33 -3.22
N LEU A 37 -1.70 -9.18 -2.24
CA LEU A 37 -2.76 -8.93 -1.28
C LEU A 37 -2.65 -7.57 -0.56
N PRO A 38 -1.53 -7.21 0.10
CA PRO A 38 -1.44 -5.93 0.79
C PRO A 38 -1.39 -4.74 -0.19
N THR A 39 -0.88 -4.94 -1.42
CA THR A 39 -0.91 -3.90 -2.47
C THR A 39 -2.36 -3.60 -2.87
N ALA A 40 -3.18 -4.64 -3.04
CA ALA A 40 -4.59 -4.50 -3.37
C ALA A 40 -5.35 -3.81 -2.22
N ILE A 41 -5.08 -4.18 -0.97
CA ILE A 41 -5.71 -3.55 0.20
C ILE A 41 -5.34 -2.06 0.28
N LEU A 42 -4.06 -1.70 0.08
CA LEU A 42 -3.63 -0.29 0.03
C LEU A 42 -4.34 0.49 -1.07
N LEU A 43 -4.51 -0.12 -2.25
CA LEU A 43 -5.15 0.51 -3.39
C LEU A 43 -6.65 0.76 -3.10
N VAL A 44 -7.37 -0.24 -2.58
CA VAL A 44 -8.76 -0.08 -2.17
C VAL A 44 -8.88 1.00 -1.10
N SER A 45 -8.02 0.97 -0.08
CA SER A 45 -8.06 1.97 0.98
C SER A 45 -7.78 3.38 0.46
N THR A 46 -6.88 3.54 -0.50
CA THR A 46 -6.60 4.85 -1.14
C THR A 46 -7.84 5.35 -1.89
N VAL A 47 -8.49 4.50 -2.68
CA VAL A 47 -9.70 4.86 -3.44
C VAL A 47 -10.82 5.29 -2.50
N VAL A 48 -11.03 4.56 -1.40
CA VAL A 48 -12.02 4.94 -0.38
C VAL A 48 -11.69 6.30 0.22
N THR A 49 -10.44 6.55 0.60
CA THR A 49 -10.01 7.86 1.13
C THR A 49 -10.25 8.99 0.11
N VAL A 50 -10.00 8.76 -1.19
CA VAL A 50 -10.30 9.75 -2.24
C VAL A 50 -11.78 10.12 -2.22
N ILE A 51 -12.67 9.12 -2.22
CA ILE A 51 -14.13 9.33 -2.25
C ILE A 51 -14.57 10.16 -1.04
N TYR A 52 -14.09 9.81 0.16
CA TYR A 52 -14.40 10.57 1.38
C TYR A 52 -13.89 12.01 1.30
N THR A 53 -12.67 12.23 0.81
CA THR A 53 -12.09 13.58 0.65
C THR A 53 -12.94 14.50 -0.21
N TYR A 54 -13.59 13.95 -1.25
CA TYR A 54 -14.47 14.73 -2.14
C TYR A 54 -15.83 15.04 -1.54
N GLN A 55 -16.32 14.21 -0.62
CA GLN A 55 -17.61 14.41 0.06
C GLN A 55 -17.50 15.25 1.33
N GLU A 56 -16.29 15.45 1.85
CA GLU A 56 -16.06 16.22 3.07
C GLU A 56 -16.16 17.74 2.83
N GLU A 57 -17.10 18.40 3.52
CA GLU A 57 -17.29 19.85 3.47
C GLU A 57 -16.34 20.62 4.42
N ASP A 58 -15.84 19.96 5.46
CA ASP A 58 -14.92 20.55 6.44
C ASP A 58 -13.51 20.76 5.87
N VAL A 59 -13.05 22.01 5.85
CA VAL A 59 -11.74 22.40 5.29
C VAL A 59 -10.57 21.75 6.03
N TRP A 60 -10.64 21.69 7.36
CA TRP A 60 -9.62 21.03 8.18
C TRP A 60 -9.56 19.52 7.90
N MET A 61 -10.71 18.88 7.68
CA MET A 61 -10.78 17.45 7.38
C MET A 61 -10.27 17.14 5.98
N ARG A 62 -10.58 18.00 5.00
CA ARG A 62 -10.01 17.94 3.64
C ARG A 62 -8.48 18.03 3.65
N PHE A 63 -7.90 18.85 4.52
CA PHE A 63 -6.44 18.95 4.65
C PHE A 63 -5.83 17.66 5.19
N PHE A 64 -6.39 17.08 6.26
CA PHE A 64 -5.92 15.80 6.80
C PHE A 64 -6.08 14.66 5.80
N ASN A 65 -7.23 14.56 5.13
CA ASN A 65 -7.45 13.57 4.08
C ASN A 65 -6.49 13.76 2.89
N SER A 66 -6.14 15.00 2.52
CA SER A 66 -5.13 15.27 1.49
C SER A 66 -3.73 14.83 1.92
N MET A 67 -3.32 15.11 3.16
CA MET A 67 -2.07 14.57 3.70
C MET A 67 -2.07 13.03 3.68
N TYR A 68 -3.21 12.43 4.04
CA TYR A 68 -3.40 10.99 4.01
C TYR A 68 -3.27 10.41 2.59
N MET A 69 -3.81 11.11 1.59
CA MET A 69 -3.70 10.76 0.18
C MET A 69 -2.24 10.82 -0.29
N ILE A 70 -1.49 11.87 0.07
CA ILE A 70 -0.07 12.00 -0.28
C ILE A 70 0.74 10.82 0.29
N VAL A 71 0.55 10.50 1.57
CA VAL A 71 1.23 9.36 2.20
C VAL A 71 0.86 8.05 1.51
N SER A 72 -0.42 7.87 1.18
CA SER A 72 -0.91 6.67 0.47
C SER A 72 -0.27 6.51 -0.89
N VAL A 73 -0.14 7.60 -1.66
CA VAL A 73 0.53 7.61 -2.98
C VAL A 73 2.01 7.29 -2.85
N MET A 74 2.72 7.87 -1.87
CA MET A 74 4.13 7.54 -1.63
C MET A 74 4.32 6.05 -1.30
N CYS A 75 3.38 5.46 -0.56
CA CYS A 75 3.41 4.05 -0.20
C CYS A 75 3.11 3.12 -1.39
N LEU A 76 2.16 3.51 -2.26
CA LEU A 76 1.91 2.83 -3.52
C LEU A 76 3.14 2.89 -4.43
N ALA A 77 3.81 4.05 -4.52
CA ALA A 77 5.04 4.21 -5.26
C ALA A 77 6.15 3.30 -4.70
N GLY A 78 6.34 3.26 -3.38
CA GLY A 78 7.30 2.36 -2.74
C GLY A 78 7.01 0.88 -3.02
N SER A 79 5.72 0.49 -3.01
CA SER A 79 5.32 -0.86 -3.42
C SER A 79 5.63 -1.14 -4.88
N ALA A 80 5.38 -0.19 -5.79
CA ALA A 80 5.70 -0.33 -7.21
C ALA A 80 7.20 -0.54 -7.43
N VAL A 81 8.08 0.16 -6.69
CA VAL A 81 9.53 -0.07 -6.73
C VAL A 81 9.87 -1.49 -6.26
N GLY A 82 9.25 -1.96 -5.18
CA GLY A 82 9.44 -3.33 -4.69
C GLY A 82 9.05 -4.41 -5.71
N TRP A 83 7.98 -4.17 -6.48
CA TRP A 83 7.58 -5.01 -7.60
C TRP A 83 8.54 -4.92 -8.79
N LEU A 84 9.04 -3.73 -9.11
CA LEU A 84 10.01 -3.50 -10.18
C LEU A 84 11.31 -4.27 -9.94
N VAL A 85 11.89 -4.16 -8.73
CA VAL A 85 13.13 -4.88 -8.35
C VAL A 85 12.93 -6.39 -8.44
N TRP A 86 11.76 -6.89 -7.99
CA TRP A 86 11.44 -8.30 -8.10
C TRP A 86 11.31 -8.74 -9.56
N ALA A 87 10.62 -7.97 -10.40
CA ALA A 87 10.45 -8.27 -11.82
C ALA A 87 11.82 -8.35 -12.52
N ILE A 88 12.73 -7.40 -12.25
CA ILE A 88 14.10 -7.41 -12.76
C ILE A 88 14.82 -8.69 -12.32
N LYS A 89 14.79 -9.03 -11.02
CA LYS A 89 15.42 -10.26 -10.52
C LYS A 89 14.84 -11.51 -11.18
N TYR A 90 13.52 -11.58 -11.34
CA TYR A 90 12.84 -12.70 -11.98
C TYR A 90 13.28 -12.87 -13.44
N PHE A 91 13.33 -11.78 -14.21
CA PHE A 91 13.79 -11.79 -15.61
C PHE A 91 15.26 -12.17 -15.74
N VAL A 92 16.15 -11.63 -14.90
CA VAL A 92 17.58 -11.97 -14.91
C VAL A 92 17.78 -13.45 -14.59
N THR A 93 17.05 -13.98 -13.60
CA THR A 93 17.14 -15.40 -13.21
C THR A 93 16.64 -16.32 -14.33
N ARG A 94 15.52 -15.96 -14.99
CA ARG A 94 14.99 -16.67 -16.17
C ARG A 94 15.97 -16.69 -17.34
N LYS A 95 16.66 -15.57 -17.61
CA LYS A 95 17.62 -15.47 -18.71
C LYS A 95 18.88 -16.30 -18.47
N LYS A 96 19.36 -16.41 -17.22
CA LYS A 96 20.49 -17.29 -16.89
C LYS A 96 20.18 -18.76 -17.17
N VAL A 97 19.02 -19.25 -16.74
CA VAL A 97 18.62 -20.65 -16.96
C VAL A 97 18.55 -21.00 -18.45
N LYS A 98 18.10 -20.06 -19.30
CA LYS A 98 17.98 -20.27 -20.74
C LYS A 98 19.31 -20.20 -21.52
N SER A 99 20.41 -19.81 -20.86
CA SER A 99 21.74 -19.71 -21.48
C SER A 99 22.64 -20.90 -21.15
N GLU A 100 22.19 -21.80 -20.28
CA GLU A 100 22.90 -23.04 -19.90
C GLU A 100 22.26 -24.31 -20.50
N GLU A 101 21.21 -24.15 -21.32
CA GLU A 101 20.65 -25.17 -22.23
C GLU A 101 21.11 -24.89 -23.66
#